data_AF-A0A7S3YPD9-F1
#
_entry.id   AF-A0A7S3YPD9-F1
#
_cell.length_a   1.000
_cell.length_b   1.000
_cell.length_c   1.000
_cell.angle_alpha   90.00
_cell.angle_beta   90.00
_cell.angle_gamma   90.00
#
_symmetry.space_group_name_H-M   'P 1'
#
loop_
_entity.id
_entity.type
_entity.pdbx_description
1 polymer ?
#
loop_
_entity_poly.entity_id
_entity_poly.type
_entity_poly.pdbx_seq_one_letter_code
_entity_poly.pdbx_strand_id
1 'polypeptide(L)'
;MTTRCGNGQNLLDEMRAMVGPGVPEAVLDFYLESNAYDLPQAVSAYYDAQAVEKNSTPVNQDDVDSLIQKMKEFLGDDVSAEAMEFYLRQSGYDVTLALQLCLDAQTSESKGSQLAAQTRRRRTKTTTSKRTITANSSKRKSRGKAEDEKRKGTKARTKTKTKTTTKKKKKTKRAKSAYLFFCDEMRASIRREITEEREQQQANGDDEEEEDLNPRSMMSKVSKELGRRWRSLTDEEKKPFVAKHLKAKAKAEAEAAAAAAAAEDEDDNDAPSDIPPSRVLSSREAFEILNHVP
;
A
#
# COMPACT_ATOMS: atom_id res chain seq x y z
N MET A 1 -40.89 31.88 37.04
CA MET A 1 -39.61 32.57 36.77
C MET A 1 -38.55 31.50 36.54
N THR A 2 -38.23 31.21 35.28
CA THR A 2 -37.21 30.23 34.86
C THR A 2 -35.96 31.00 34.41
N THR A 3 -34.89 30.91 35.19
CA THR A 3 -33.56 31.42 34.84
C THR A 3 -32.84 30.42 33.92
N ARG A 4 -32.75 30.77 32.64
CA ARG A 4 -31.97 30.07 31.61
C ARG A 4 -30.60 30.74 31.56
N CYS A 5 -29.64 30.24 32.32
CA CYS A 5 -28.27 30.79 32.34
C CYS A 5 -27.43 30.23 31.19
N GLY A 6 -26.75 31.12 30.46
CA GLY A 6 -25.89 30.81 29.32
C GLY A 6 -24.52 30.29 29.74
N ASN A 7 -24.29 28.99 29.53
CA ASN A 7 -23.01 28.32 29.79
C ASN A 7 -22.41 27.62 28.55
N GLY A 8 -22.95 27.84 27.35
CA GLY A 8 -22.46 27.14 26.14
C GLY A 8 -21.09 27.59 25.65
N GLN A 9 -20.75 28.89 25.78
CA GLN A 9 -19.48 29.41 25.27
C GLN A 9 -18.27 29.05 26.14
N ASN A 10 -18.45 28.92 27.46
CA ASN A 10 -17.36 28.55 28.37
C ASN A 10 -16.82 27.14 28.09
N LEU A 11 -17.65 26.21 27.64
CA LEU A 11 -17.20 24.83 27.39
C LEU A 11 -16.27 24.72 26.18
N LEU A 12 -16.54 25.49 25.10
CA LEU A 12 -15.70 25.51 23.91
C LEU A 12 -14.33 26.11 24.18
N ASP A 13 -14.27 27.21 24.95
CA ASP A 13 -13.01 27.84 25.33
C ASP A 13 -12.19 26.96 26.28
N GLU A 14 -12.85 26.24 27.20
CA GLU A 14 -12.21 25.29 28.12
C GLU A 14 -11.67 24.06 27.37
N MET A 15 -12.41 23.53 26.39
CA MET A 15 -11.92 22.45 25.53
C MET A 15 -10.76 22.91 24.64
N ARG A 16 -10.81 24.14 24.09
CA ARG A 16 -9.71 24.71 23.30
C ARG A 16 -8.43 24.90 24.15
N ALA A 17 -8.58 25.23 25.44
CA ALA A 17 -7.46 25.32 26.37
C ALA A 17 -6.84 23.95 26.71
N MET A 18 -7.64 22.87 26.78
CA MET A 18 -7.14 21.52 27.09
C MET A 18 -6.38 20.86 25.94
N VAL A 19 -6.80 21.06 24.69
CA VAL A 19 -6.19 20.38 23.53
C VAL A 19 -5.03 21.17 22.92
N GLY A 20 -4.93 22.46 23.25
CA GLY A 20 -3.86 23.34 22.80
C GLY A 20 -4.12 23.96 21.42
N PRO A 21 -3.37 25.04 21.08
CA PRO A 21 -3.54 25.75 19.82
C PRO A 21 -3.07 24.88 18.66
N GLY A 22 -4.00 24.38 17.84
CA GLY A 22 -3.67 23.60 16.64
C GLY A 22 -4.71 22.57 16.20
N VAL A 23 -5.75 22.33 16.99
CA VAL A 23 -6.83 21.41 16.60
C VAL A 23 -7.86 22.12 15.72
N PRO A 24 -8.17 21.59 14.51
CA PRO A 24 -9.18 22.16 13.63
C PRO A 24 -10.56 22.21 14.29
N GLU A 25 -11.31 23.28 14.03
CA GLU A 25 -12.67 23.48 14.56
C GLU A 25 -13.63 22.31 14.21
N ALA A 26 -13.46 21.73 13.02
CA ALA A 26 -14.20 20.55 12.57
C ALA A 26 -14.04 19.31 13.47
N VAL A 27 -12.94 19.20 14.23
CA VAL A 27 -12.74 18.08 15.18
C VAL A 27 -13.57 18.29 16.44
N LEU A 28 -13.76 19.55 16.86
CA LEU A 28 -14.60 19.91 18.00
C LEU A 28 -16.08 19.72 17.65
N ASP A 29 -16.48 20.11 16.43
CA ASP A 29 -17.84 19.86 15.94
C ASP A 29 -18.13 18.35 15.85
N PHE A 30 -17.20 17.56 15.33
CA PHE A 30 -17.32 16.10 15.29
C PHE A 30 -17.42 15.49 16.70
N TYR A 31 -16.68 16.01 17.68
CA TYR A 31 -16.79 15.56 19.07
C TYR A 31 -18.16 15.86 19.68
N LEU A 32 -18.70 17.06 19.42
CA LEU A 32 -20.03 17.46 19.89
C LEU A 32 -21.15 16.65 19.22
N GLU A 33 -21.02 16.31 17.94
CA GLU A 33 -21.99 15.49 17.21
C GLU A 33 -21.91 14.00 17.56
N SER A 34 -20.70 13.46 17.73
CA SER A 34 -20.49 12.03 18.01
C SER A 34 -20.86 11.63 19.44
N ASN A 35 -21.09 12.59 20.34
CA ASN A 35 -21.44 12.37 21.75
C ASN A 35 -20.44 11.41 22.45
N ALA A 36 -19.19 11.41 21.96
CA ALA A 36 -18.13 10.57 22.47
C ALA A 36 -17.57 11.20 23.74
N TYR A 37 -17.39 10.41 24.80
CA TYR A 37 -16.88 10.91 26.08
C TYR A 37 -15.34 10.96 26.15
N ASP A 38 -14.64 10.61 25.06
CA ASP A 38 -13.18 10.51 25.05
C ASP A 38 -12.56 11.22 23.82
N LEU A 39 -12.04 12.42 24.06
CA LEU A 39 -11.54 13.35 23.04
C LEU A 39 -10.38 12.80 22.19
N PRO A 40 -9.39 12.06 22.74
CA PRO A 40 -8.35 11.43 21.93
C PRO A 40 -8.89 10.41 20.93
N GLN A 41 -9.98 9.70 21.28
CA GLN A 41 -10.59 8.72 20.40
C GLN A 41 -11.35 9.38 19.24
N ALA A 42 -12.02 10.50 19.50
CA ALA A 42 -12.67 11.30 18.45
C ALA A 42 -11.66 11.92 17.49
N VAL A 43 -10.52 12.42 17.99
CA VAL A 43 -9.43 12.95 17.16
C VAL A 43 -8.87 11.84 16.24
N SER A 44 -8.61 10.64 16.78
CA SER A 44 -8.15 9.51 15.98
C SER A 44 -9.17 9.13 14.90
N ALA A 45 -10.45 9.01 15.27
CA ALA A 45 -11.51 8.65 14.34
C ALA A 45 -11.67 9.68 13.20
N TYR A 46 -11.51 10.97 13.50
CA TYR A 46 -11.54 12.03 12.49
C TYR A 46 -10.39 11.90 11.48
N TYR A 47 -9.16 11.63 11.94
CA TYR A 47 -8.02 11.45 11.05
C TYR A 47 -8.09 10.15 10.25
N ASP A 48 -8.63 9.08 10.84
CA ASP A 48 -8.88 7.82 10.14
C ASP A 48 -9.95 8.01 9.04
N ALA A 49 -11.02 8.76 9.32
CA ALA A 49 -12.04 9.10 8.33
C ALA A 49 -11.45 9.91 7.16
N GLN A 50 -10.61 10.92 7.44
CA GLN A 50 -9.90 11.65 6.38
C GLN A 50 -8.89 10.78 5.60
N ALA A 51 -8.28 9.78 6.23
CA ALA A 51 -7.35 8.87 5.57
C ALA A 51 -8.06 7.91 4.62
N VAL A 52 -9.29 7.49 4.95
CA VAL A 52 -10.17 6.73 4.05
C VAL A 52 -10.58 7.60 2.85
N GLU A 53 -10.96 8.85 3.09
CA GLU A 53 -11.36 9.78 2.03
C GLU A 53 -10.21 10.08 1.05
N LYS A 54 -8.98 10.21 1.55
CA LYS A 54 -7.78 10.47 0.71
C LYS A 54 -7.23 9.25 -0.03
N ASN A 55 -7.55 8.04 0.43
CA ASN A 55 -7.12 6.78 -0.21
C ASN A 55 -8.21 6.11 -1.03
N SER A 56 -9.45 6.63 -1.01
CA SER A 56 -10.50 6.22 -1.91
C SER A 56 -10.16 6.72 -3.30
N THR A 57 -9.64 5.83 -4.16
CA THR A 57 -9.56 6.11 -5.59
C THR A 57 -10.97 6.49 -6.06
N PRO A 58 -11.13 7.56 -6.85
CA PRO A 58 -12.43 7.90 -7.41
C PRO A 58 -12.93 6.67 -8.15
N VAL A 59 -14.06 6.14 -7.71
CA VAL A 59 -14.71 5.02 -8.40
C VAL A 59 -15.08 5.54 -9.78
N ASN A 60 -14.56 4.88 -10.82
CA ASN A 60 -14.87 5.27 -12.19
C ASN A 60 -16.36 5.01 -12.41
N GLN A 61 -17.11 6.06 -12.77
CA GLN A 61 -18.55 5.98 -12.99
C GLN A 61 -18.88 4.96 -14.10
N ASP A 62 -18.00 4.84 -15.10
CA ASP A 62 -18.17 3.89 -16.20
C ASP A 62 -18.14 2.42 -15.73
N ASP A 63 -17.35 2.09 -14.71
CA ASP A 63 -17.28 0.74 -14.13
C ASP A 63 -18.56 0.40 -13.37
N VAL A 64 -19.15 1.40 -12.69
CA VAL A 64 -20.43 1.26 -11.98
C VAL A 64 -21.55 1.05 -12.98
N ASP A 65 -21.61 1.85 -14.04
CA ASP A 65 -22.65 1.75 -15.06
C ASP A 65 -22.54 0.42 -15.84
N SER A 66 -21.32 -0.05 -16.12
CA SER A 66 -21.08 -1.37 -16.72
C SER A 66 -21.56 -2.53 -15.82
N LEU A 67 -21.34 -2.42 -14.51
CA LEU A 67 -21.82 -3.41 -13.54
C LEU A 67 -23.35 -3.42 -13.45
N ILE A 68 -23.98 -2.23 -13.39
CA ILE A 68 -25.44 -2.08 -13.38
C ILE A 68 -26.03 -2.68 -14.66
N GLN A 69 -25.40 -2.45 -15.82
CA GLN A 69 -25.89 -2.96 -17.10
C GLN A 69 -25.78 -4.48 -17.19
N LYS A 70 -24.67 -5.08 -16.72
CA LYS A 70 -24.53 -6.54 -16.62
C LYS A 70 -25.56 -7.15 -15.67
N MET A 71 -25.88 -6.47 -14.57
CA MET A 71 -26.89 -6.93 -13.62
C MET A 71 -28.31 -6.88 -14.22
N LYS A 72 -28.65 -5.83 -14.96
CA LYS A 72 -29.94 -5.73 -15.68
C LYS A 72 -30.06 -6.79 -16.78
N GLU A 73 -28.98 -7.06 -17.51
CA GLU A 73 -28.96 -8.11 -18.54
C GLU A 73 -29.16 -9.51 -17.93
N PHE A 74 -28.55 -9.78 -16.77
CA PHE A 74 -28.62 -11.10 -16.14
C PHE A 74 -29.93 -11.38 -15.41
N LEU A 75 -30.53 -10.35 -14.80
CA LEU A 75 -31.68 -10.49 -13.90
C LEU A 75 -32.99 -9.93 -14.47
N GLY A 76 -32.95 -9.27 -15.64
CA GLY A 76 -34.08 -8.55 -16.23
C GLY A 76 -34.29 -7.17 -15.59
N ASP A 77 -35.18 -6.34 -16.16
CA ASP A 77 -35.44 -4.97 -15.67
C ASP A 77 -36.13 -4.92 -14.28
N ASP A 78 -36.68 -6.05 -13.81
CA ASP A 78 -37.45 -6.15 -12.56
C ASP A 78 -36.61 -6.61 -11.35
N VAL A 79 -35.35 -6.15 -11.24
CA VAL A 79 -34.51 -6.51 -10.08
C VAL A 79 -34.93 -5.72 -8.84
N SER A 80 -35.40 -6.40 -7.81
CA SER A 80 -35.65 -5.76 -6.51
C SER A 80 -34.32 -5.31 -5.88
N ALA A 81 -34.35 -4.18 -5.16
CA ALA A 81 -33.17 -3.66 -4.46
C ALA A 81 -32.54 -4.71 -3.51
N GLU A 82 -33.37 -5.61 -2.97
CA GLU A 82 -32.96 -6.71 -2.09
C GLU A 82 -32.11 -7.77 -2.82
N ALA A 83 -32.38 -8.03 -4.10
CA ALA A 83 -31.58 -8.95 -4.92
C ALA A 83 -30.21 -8.37 -5.28
N MET A 84 -30.15 -7.05 -5.54
CA MET A 84 -28.87 -6.34 -5.72
C MET A 84 -28.02 -6.35 -4.44
N GLU A 85 -28.65 -6.12 -3.29
CA GLU A 85 -27.99 -6.14 -1.99
C GLU A 85 -27.34 -7.50 -1.72
N PHE A 86 -28.06 -8.60 -2.01
CA PHE A 86 -27.56 -9.95 -1.85
C PHE A 86 -26.33 -10.23 -2.73
N TYR A 87 -26.34 -9.78 -3.99
CA TYR A 87 -25.27 -10.04 -4.94
C TYR A 87 -24.01 -9.22 -4.66
N LEU A 88 -24.18 -7.94 -4.30
CA LEU A 88 -23.08 -7.06 -3.89
C LEU A 88 -22.41 -7.56 -2.60
N ARG A 89 -23.22 -8.09 -1.68
CA ARG A 89 -22.71 -8.71 -0.45
C ARG A 89 -21.92 -10.00 -0.69
N GLN A 90 -22.30 -10.82 -1.67
CA GLN A 90 -21.50 -12.00 -2.06
C GLN A 90 -20.20 -11.63 -2.75
N SER A 91 -20.22 -10.60 -3.58
CA SER A 91 -19.06 -10.16 -4.37
C SER A 91 -18.06 -9.30 -3.57
N GLY A 92 -18.39 -8.93 -2.33
CA GLY A 92 -17.50 -8.16 -1.45
C GLY A 92 -17.40 -6.68 -1.81
N TYR A 93 -18.32 -6.17 -2.65
CA TYR A 93 -18.43 -4.76 -2.97
C TYR A 93 -19.16 -4.02 -1.85
N ASP A 94 -18.82 -2.74 -1.65
CA ASP A 94 -19.50 -1.92 -0.66
C ASP A 94 -20.95 -1.64 -1.11
N VAL A 95 -21.84 -2.42 -0.52
CA VAL A 95 -23.29 -2.40 -0.74
C VAL A 95 -23.87 -1.00 -0.54
N THR A 96 -23.28 -0.19 0.35
CA THR A 96 -23.83 1.13 0.67
C THR A 96 -23.61 2.14 -0.44
N LEU A 97 -22.46 2.10 -1.12
CA LEU A 97 -22.16 3.01 -2.24
C LEU A 97 -23.03 2.71 -3.46
N ALA A 98 -23.21 1.43 -3.78
CA ALA A 98 -24.02 1.00 -4.92
C ALA A 98 -25.52 1.31 -4.71
N LEU A 99 -26.06 1.07 -3.50
CA LEU A 99 -27.43 1.43 -3.18
C LEU A 99 -27.64 2.95 -3.20
N GLN A 100 -26.67 3.73 -2.72
CA GLN A 100 -26.73 5.19 -2.75
C GLN A 100 -26.77 5.72 -4.19
N LEU A 101 -25.91 5.20 -5.08
CA LEU A 101 -25.90 5.58 -6.50
C LEU A 101 -27.19 5.20 -7.22
N CYS A 102 -27.78 4.02 -6.92
CA CYS A 102 -29.10 3.65 -7.46
C CYS A 102 -30.22 4.58 -6.96
N LEU A 103 -30.21 4.95 -5.68
CA LEU A 103 -31.16 5.92 -5.13
C LEU A 103 -30.98 7.30 -5.80
N ASP A 104 -29.75 7.76 -5.99
CA ASP A 104 -29.47 9.04 -6.63
C ASP A 104 -29.91 9.04 -8.10
N ALA A 105 -29.72 7.94 -8.83
CA ALA A 105 -30.22 7.75 -10.19
C ALA A 105 -31.76 7.84 -10.25
N GLN A 106 -32.49 7.17 -9.34
CA GLN A 106 -33.95 7.26 -9.26
C GLN A 106 -34.45 8.67 -8.91
N THR A 107 -33.70 9.40 -8.06
CA THR A 107 -34.07 10.79 -7.74
C THR A 107 -33.82 11.76 -8.90
N SER A 108 -32.84 11.47 -9.77
CA SER A 108 -32.53 12.28 -10.95
C SER A 108 -33.65 12.21 -12.00
N GLU A 109 -34.24 11.04 -12.21
CA GLU A 109 -35.38 10.87 -13.13
C GLU A 109 -36.65 11.55 -12.59
N SER A 110 -36.86 11.54 -11.26
CA SER A 110 -38.01 12.24 -10.66
C SER A 110 -37.87 13.77 -10.73
N LYS A 111 -36.65 14.32 -10.68
CA LYS A 111 -36.39 15.76 -10.80
C LYS A 111 -36.52 16.25 -12.25
N GLY A 112 -36.18 15.43 -13.24
CA GLY A 112 -36.45 15.71 -14.66
C GLY A 112 -37.95 15.79 -14.99
N SER A 113 -38.76 14.93 -14.38
CA SER A 113 -40.22 14.95 -14.52
C SER A 113 -40.90 16.09 -13.71
N GLN A 114 -40.35 16.44 -12.53
CA GLN A 114 -40.91 17.52 -11.72
C GLN A 114 -40.55 18.93 -12.20
N LEU A 115 -39.40 19.17 -12.86
CA LEU A 115 -39.11 20.49 -13.45
C LEU A 115 -40.00 20.79 -14.69
N ALA A 116 -40.46 19.77 -15.40
CA ALA A 116 -41.47 19.90 -16.46
C ALA A 116 -42.88 20.16 -15.91
N ALA A 117 -43.17 19.79 -14.66
CA ALA A 117 -44.47 19.98 -14.02
C ALA A 117 -44.55 21.20 -13.07
N GLN A 118 -43.42 21.69 -12.53
CA GLN A 118 -43.38 22.79 -11.56
C GLN A 118 -43.53 24.19 -12.18
N THR A 119 -43.45 24.34 -13.50
CA THR A 119 -43.85 25.60 -14.18
C THR A 119 -45.37 25.76 -14.35
N ARG A 120 -46.21 24.83 -13.85
CA ARG A 120 -47.67 24.91 -14.04
C ARG A 120 -48.55 25.03 -12.80
N ARG A 121 -48.05 24.94 -11.55
CA ARG A 121 -48.93 24.98 -10.37
C ARG A 121 -48.36 25.73 -9.16
N ARG A 122 -48.42 27.06 -9.23
CA ARG A 122 -48.69 27.88 -8.02
C ARG A 122 -50.20 27.78 -7.71
N ARG A 123 -50.61 27.12 -6.62
CA ARG A 123 -51.74 27.53 -5.74
C ARG A 123 -52.11 26.49 -4.65
N THR A 124 -52.43 27.02 -3.47
CA THR A 124 -53.10 26.46 -2.25
C THR A 124 -52.23 25.59 -1.32
N LYS A 125 -51.87 26.06 -0.09
CA LYS A 125 -52.61 26.01 1.22
C LYS A 125 -52.84 24.54 1.67
N THR A 126 -52.64 24.04 2.89
CA THR A 126 -52.39 24.56 4.26
C THR A 126 -52.13 23.32 5.19
N THR A 127 -51.58 23.56 6.40
CA THR A 127 -51.80 22.86 7.71
C THR A 127 -51.19 21.48 8.07
N THR A 128 -50.27 21.53 9.06
CA THR A 128 -50.32 20.91 10.43
C THR A 128 -50.11 19.41 10.66
N SER A 129 -49.00 19.09 11.37
CA SER A 129 -48.80 18.08 12.46
C SER A 129 -47.48 17.29 12.25
N LYS A 130 -46.41 17.43 13.05
CA LYS A 130 -46.20 17.14 14.49
C LYS A 130 -46.24 15.64 14.81
N ARG A 131 -45.07 14.97 14.94
CA ARG A 131 -44.68 14.11 16.11
C ARG A 131 -43.36 13.31 15.96
N THR A 132 -42.50 13.45 17.00
CA THR A 132 -41.70 12.45 17.77
C THR A 132 -40.85 11.40 17.03
N ILE A 133 -39.51 11.46 17.07
CA ILE A 133 -38.54 11.02 18.13
C ILE A 133 -38.79 9.60 18.66
N THR A 134 -37.83 8.69 18.41
CA THR A 134 -37.20 7.68 19.33
C THR A 134 -36.26 6.80 18.48
N ALA A 135 -34.93 6.86 18.55
CA ALA A 135 -33.99 6.41 19.60
C ALA A 135 -34.03 4.90 19.92
N ASN A 136 -32.99 4.16 19.51
CA ASN A 136 -32.33 3.02 20.19
C ASN A 136 -31.32 2.38 19.21
N SER A 137 -29.99 2.41 19.39
CA SER A 137 -29.12 2.01 20.50
C SER A 137 -29.11 0.50 20.80
N SER A 138 -28.07 -0.19 20.31
CA SER A 138 -27.51 -1.44 20.88
C SER A 138 -26.31 -1.90 20.02
N LYS A 139 -25.04 -1.69 20.41
CA LYS A 139 -24.26 -2.38 21.47
C LYS A 139 -23.72 -3.74 21.01
N ARG A 140 -22.44 -3.79 20.62
CA ARG A 140 -21.49 -4.94 20.72
C ARG A 140 -20.12 -4.52 20.12
N LYS A 141 -19.13 -4.08 20.91
CA LYS A 141 -18.17 -4.84 21.75
C LYS A 141 -17.25 -5.77 20.93
N SER A 142 -16.28 -5.20 20.24
CA SER A 142 -15.14 -5.89 19.64
C SER A 142 -13.99 -6.01 20.64
N ARG A 143 -13.43 -7.23 20.75
CA ARG A 143 -12.19 -7.55 21.48
C ARG A 143 -11.01 -7.12 20.60
N GLY A 144 -10.20 -6.19 21.10
CA GLY A 144 -8.94 -5.80 20.48
C GLY A 144 -7.92 -6.94 20.52
N LYS A 145 -7.21 -7.12 19.40
CA LYS A 145 -5.92 -7.78 19.34
C LYS A 145 -4.98 -6.78 18.66
N ALA A 146 -4.09 -6.23 19.47
CA ALA A 146 -3.16 -5.16 19.12
C ALA A 146 -2.22 -5.60 17.99
N GLU A 147 -2.16 -4.78 16.95
CA GLU A 147 -1.02 -4.68 16.04
C GLU A 147 0.03 -3.77 16.68
N ASP A 148 1.25 -4.30 16.77
CA ASP A 148 2.47 -3.54 17.01
C ASP A 148 3.04 -3.13 15.64
N GLU A 149 2.60 -1.99 15.13
CA GLU A 149 3.29 -1.31 14.03
C GLU A 149 3.41 0.18 14.34
N LYS A 150 4.58 0.59 14.83
CA LYS A 150 4.95 2.01 14.87
C LYS A 150 6.37 2.23 14.38
N ARG A 151 6.43 3.16 13.40
CA ARG A 151 7.54 4.05 13.04
C ARG A 151 8.42 3.61 11.87
N LYS A 152 8.00 4.00 10.67
CA LYS A 152 8.92 4.50 9.63
C LYS A 152 8.72 5.99 9.43
N GLY A 153 9.44 6.77 10.24
CA GLY A 153 9.72 8.17 9.96
C GLY A 153 10.82 8.28 8.89
N THR A 154 10.51 8.97 7.82
CA THR A 154 11.42 9.34 6.74
C THR A 154 12.44 10.37 7.25
N LYS A 155 13.71 9.96 7.37
CA LYS A 155 14.85 10.90 7.42
C LYS A 155 15.75 10.65 6.23
N ALA A 156 15.58 11.50 5.22
CA ALA A 156 16.52 11.70 4.14
C ALA A 156 17.86 12.14 4.75
N ARG A 157 18.84 11.23 4.76
CA ARG A 157 20.22 11.50 5.15
C ARG A 157 21.10 11.14 3.97
N THR A 158 21.45 12.17 3.20
CA THR A 158 22.52 12.17 2.21
C THR A 158 23.84 11.78 2.91
N LYS A 159 24.22 10.51 2.77
CA LYS A 159 25.55 10.01 3.16
C LYS A 159 26.43 9.93 1.93
N THR A 160 27.31 10.91 1.77
CA THR A 160 28.48 10.86 0.90
C THR A 160 29.34 9.68 1.34
N LYS A 161 29.37 8.60 0.55
CA LYS A 161 30.18 7.41 0.82
C LYS A 161 31.63 7.69 0.44
N THR A 162 32.47 8.00 1.41
CA THR A 162 33.92 7.90 1.27
C THR A 162 34.29 6.42 1.12
N LYS A 163 34.81 6.07 -0.05
CA LYS A 163 35.11 4.69 -0.47
C LYS A 163 36.52 4.31 0.04
N THR A 164 36.64 3.95 1.31
CA THR A 164 37.88 3.34 1.82
C THR A 164 37.96 1.88 1.36
N THR A 165 38.94 1.61 0.50
CA THR A 165 39.26 0.29 -0.07
C THR A 165 40.10 -0.52 0.91
N THR A 166 39.53 -0.93 2.04
CA THR A 166 40.15 -1.97 2.87
C THR A 166 39.84 -3.34 2.26
N LYS A 167 40.89 -4.13 2.03
CA LYS A 167 40.87 -5.49 1.47
C LYS A 167 40.09 -6.40 2.42
N LYS A 168 38.76 -6.46 2.29
CA LYS A 168 37.89 -7.24 3.19
C LYS A 168 38.17 -8.73 2.99
N LYS A 169 38.45 -9.44 4.10
CA LYS A 169 38.48 -10.91 4.16
C LYS A 169 37.24 -11.48 3.43
N LYS A 170 37.47 -12.48 2.57
CA LYS A 170 36.51 -13.04 1.62
C LYS A 170 35.38 -13.75 2.36
N LYS A 171 34.37 -13.01 2.83
CA LYS A 171 33.23 -13.57 3.57
C LYS A 171 32.46 -14.54 2.68
N THR A 172 32.17 -15.73 3.19
CA THR A 172 31.37 -16.76 2.49
C THR A 172 29.99 -16.18 2.14
N LYS A 173 29.50 -16.51 0.94
CA LYS A 173 28.19 -16.03 0.47
C LYS A 173 27.10 -16.76 1.26
N ARG A 174 26.09 -16.02 1.72
CA ARG A 174 24.93 -16.60 2.41
C ARG A 174 24.12 -17.49 1.46
N ALA A 175 23.47 -18.51 2.01
CA ALA A 175 22.54 -19.36 1.25
C ALA A 175 21.38 -18.55 0.66
N LYS A 176 20.94 -18.90 -0.55
CA LYS A 176 19.75 -18.35 -1.19
C LYS A 176 18.49 -18.75 -0.41
N SER A 177 17.52 -17.84 -0.27
CA SER A 177 16.21 -18.13 0.33
C SER A 177 15.29 -18.90 -0.63
N ALA A 178 14.20 -19.48 -0.10
CA ALA A 178 13.21 -20.19 -0.89
C ALA A 178 12.63 -19.32 -2.02
N TYR A 179 12.31 -18.05 -1.71
CA TYR A 179 11.84 -17.07 -2.69
C TYR A 179 12.85 -16.81 -3.81
N LEU A 180 14.16 -16.77 -3.51
CA LEU A 180 15.18 -16.56 -4.54
C LEU A 180 15.27 -17.76 -5.49
N PHE A 181 15.12 -18.99 -5.00
CA PHE A 181 15.02 -20.18 -5.87
C PHE A 181 13.77 -20.12 -6.76
N PHE A 182 12.64 -19.70 -6.22
CA PHE A 182 11.42 -19.47 -7.00
C PHE A 182 11.63 -18.41 -8.09
N CYS A 183 12.27 -17.28 -7.75
CA CYS A 183 12.58 -16.24 -8.74
C CYS A 183 13.51 -16.73 -9.85
N ASP A 184 14.53 -17.53 -9.54
CA ASP A 184 15.45 -18.05 -10.56
C ASP A 184 14.71 -18.93 -11.60
N GLU A 185 13.72 -19.72 -11.17
CA GLU A 185 12.93 -20.59 -12.05
C GLU A 185 11.86 -19.82 -12.83
N MET A 186 11.10 -18.95 -12.17
CA MET A 186 9.94 -18.29 -12.78
C MET A 186 10.30 -17.04 -13.59
N ARG A 187 11.44 -16.39 -13.33
CA ARG A 187 11.83 -15.12 -13.98
C ARG A 187 11.91 -15.24 -15.50
N ALA A 188 12.33 -16.40 -16.04
CA ALA A 188 12.40 -16.61 -17.48
C ALA A 188 11.00 -16.68 -18.11
N SER A 189 10.06 -17.40 -17.48
CA SER A 189 8.67 -17.49 -17.94
C SER A 189 7.97 -16.14 -17.92
N ILE A 190 8.04 -15.42 -16.78
CA ILE A 190 7.37 -14.13 -16.60
C ILE A 190 7.96 -13.06 -17.54
N ARG A 191 9.26 -13.09 -17.80
CA ARG A 191 9.86 -12.18 -18.79
C ARG A 191 9.26 -12.42 -20.17
N ARG A 192 9.11 -13.69 -20.57
CA ARG A 192 8.54 -14.05 -21.87
C ARG A 192 7.09 -13.60 -21.96
N GLU A 193 6.28 -13.91 -20.96
CA GLU A 193 4.86 -13.54 -20.92
C GLU A 193 4.68 -12.01 -21.01
N ILE A 194 5.44 -11.23 -20.24
CA ILE A 194 5.36 -9.75 -20.31
C ILE A 194 5.79 -9.22 -21.70
N THR A 195 6.74 -9.88 -22.36
CA THR A 195 7.15 -9.51 -23.73
C THR A 195 6.03 -9.86 -24.73
N GLU A 196 5.43 -11.04 -24.62
CA GLU A 196 4.33 -11.49 -25.49
C GLU A 196 3.07 -10.61 -25.30
N GLU A 197 2.70 -10.27 -24.06
CA GLU A 197 1.58 -9.36 -23.77
C GLU A 197 1.78 -7.98 -24.39
N ARG A 198 3.02 -7.48 -24.36
CA ARG A 198 3.38 -6.20 -24.98
C ARG A 198 3.24 -6.28 -26.51
N GLU A 199 3.73 -7.35 -27.13
CA GLU A 199 3.61 -7.54 -28.58
C GLU A 199 2.14 -7.62 -29.01
N GLN A 200 1.28 -8.27 -28.21
CA GLN A 200 -0.16 -8.31 -28.43
C GLN A 200 -0.82 -6.93 -28.27
N GLN A 201 -0.42 -6.15 -27.26
CA GLN A 201 -0.90 -4.78 -27.08
C GLN A 201 -0.48 -3.88 -28.25
N GLN A 202 0.75 -4.03 -28.74
CA GLN A 202 1.24 -3.28 -29.89
C GLN A 202 0.52 -3.62 -31.19
N ALA A 203 0.01 -4.85 -31.33
CA ALA A 203 -0.80 -5.25 -32.49
C ALA A 203 -2.21 -4.64 -32.50
N ASN A 204 -2.73 -4.22 -31.35
CA ASN A 204 -4.07 -3.64 -31.24
C ASN A 204 -4.15 -2.16 -31.62
N GLY A 205 -3.01 -1.51 -31.93
CA GLY A 205 -2.98 -0.20 -32.57
C GLY A 205 -3.36 1.00 -31.69
N ASP A 206 -3.39 0.83 -30.37
CA ASP A 206 -3.44 1.97 -29.45
C ASP A 206 -2.04 2.58 -29.38
N ASP A 207 -1.83 3.67 -30.12
CA ASP A 207 -0.61 4.50 -30.18
C ASP A 207 -0.33 5.24 -28.85
N GLU A 208 -0.44 4.58 -27.71
CA GLU A 208 -0.02 5.13 -26.41
C GLU A 208 1.50 4.92 -26.20
N GLU A 209 2.22 6.03 -26.30
CA GLU A 209 3.62 6.33 -25.93
C GLU A 209 4.59 5.15 -25.70
N GLU A 210 5.53 5.03 -26.64
CA GLU A 210 6.69 4.13 -26.69
C GLU A 210 7.76 4.40 -25.59
N GLU A 211 7.41 4.89 -24.40
CA GLU A 211 8.40 5.19 -23.34
C GLU A 211 8.93 3.94 -22.59
N ASP A 212 8.38 2.76 -22.87
CA ASP A 212 8.57 1.57 -22.04
C ASP A 212 9.60 0.54 -22.58
N LEU A 213 10.44 0.91 -23.56
CA LEU A 213 11.50 0.02 -24.09
C LEU A 213 12.74 -0.10 -23.18
N ASN A 214 12.80 0.61 -22.06
CA ASN A 214 13.98 0.54 -21.20
C ASN A 214 14.07 -0.85 -20.51
N PRO A 215 15.15 -1.63 -20.69
CA PRO A 215 15.32 -2.94 -20.03
C PRO A 215 15.18 -2.89 -18.50
N ARG A 216 15.39 -1.71 -17.92
CA ARG A 216 15.23 -1.45 -16.49
C ARG A 216 13.76 -1.42 -16.05
N SER A 217 12.83 -0.91 -16.88
CA SER A 217 11.39 -0.91 -16.55
C SER A 217 10.82 -2.33 -16.60
N MET A 218 11.26 -3.14 -17.58
CA MET A 218 10.87 -4.54 -17.71
C MET A 218 11.22 -5.36 -16.45
N MET A 219 12.42 -5.20 -15.89
CA MET A 219 12.81 -5.89 -14.65
C MET A 219 11.94 -5.50 -13.45
N SER A 220 11.44 -4.27 -13.42
CA SER A 220 10.50 -3.80 -12.40
C SER A 220 9.14 -4.52 -12.52
N LYS A 221 8.59 -4.61 -13.74
CA LYS A 221 7.35 -5.36 -14.01
C LYS A 221 7.50 -6.84 -13.64
N VAL A 222 8.58 -7.49 -14.09
CA VAL A 222 8.90 -8.90 -13.73
C VAL A 222 9.00 -9.10 -12.22
N SER A 223 9.61 -8.16 -11.49
CA SER A 223 9.76 -8.28 -10.03
C SER A 223 8.43 -8.12 -9.30
N LYS A 224 7.53 -7.25 -9.78
CA LYS A 224 6.17 -7.10 -9.24
C LYS A 224 5.37 -8.38 -9.44
N GLU A 225 5.41 -8.96 -10.65
CA GLU A 225 4.69 -10.20 -10.97
C GLU A 225 5.22 -11.42 -10.19
N LEU A 226 6.54 -11.56 -10.05
CA LEU A 226 7.14 -12.57 -9.17
C LEU A 226 6.62 -12.47 -7.73
N GLY A 227 6.52 -11.24 -7.20
CA GLY A 227 6.01 -10.98 -5.86
C GLY A 227 4.51 -11.27 -5.71
N ARG A 228 3.71 -11.09 -6.76
CA ARG A 228 2.28 -11.46 -6.79
C ARG A 228 2.12 -12.99 -6.83
N ARG A 229 2.82 -13.67 -7.75
CA ARG A 229 2.76 -15.14 -7.88
C ARG A 229 3.20 -15.84 -6.61
N TRP A 230 4.33 -15.43 -6.01
CA TRP A 230 4.80 -16.03 -4.76
C TRP A 230 3.79 -15.91 -3.60
N ARG A 231 3.07 -14.79 -3.51
CA ARG A 231 2.02 -14.60 -2.49
C ARG A 231 0.78 -15.46 -2.75
N SER A 232 0.48 -15.71 -4.03
CA SER A 232 -0.67 -16.50 -4.45
C SER A 232 -0.44 -18.02 -4.34
N LEU A 233 0.83 -18.46 -4.36
CA LEU A 233 1.17 -19.88 -4.14
C LEU A 233 0.74 -20.35 -2.75
N THR A 234 0.17 -21.55 -2.71
CA THR A 234 -0.14 -22.26 -1.47
C THR A 234 1.15 -22.70 -0.77
N ASP A 235 1.06 -23.00 0.52
CA ASP A 235 2.22 -23.51 1.27
C ASP A 235 2.70 -24.86 0.71
N GLU A 236 1.82 -25.64 0.07
CA GLU A 236 2.16 -26.90 -0.57
C GLU A 236 3.08 -26.72 -1.77
N GLU A 237 2.77 -25.74 -2.63
CA GLU A 237 3.59 -25.40 -3.78
C GLU A 237 4.90 -24.71 -3.36
N LYS A 238 4.92 -24.08 -2.19
CA LYS A 238 6.14 -23.52 -1.59
C LYS A 238 7.06 -24.60 -1.00
N LYS A 239 6.54 -25.77 -0.58
CA LYS A 239 7.33 -26.89 0.00
C LYS A 239 8.60 -27.23 -0.80
N PRO A 240 8.58 -27.44 -2.14
CA PRO A 240 9.80 -27.76 -2.89
C PRO A 240 10.85 -26.65 -2.81
N PHE A 241 10.46 -25.38 -2.80
CA PHE A 241 11.39 -24.24 -2.69
C PHE A 241 11.97 -24.10 -1.28
N VAL A 242 11.17 -24.38 -0.25
CA VAL A 242 11.64 -24.45 1.13
C VAL A 242 12.65 -25.59 1.30
N ALA A 243 12.39 -26.77 0.72
CA ALA A 243 13.34 -27.88 0.74
C ALA A 243 14.67 -27.52 0.05
N LYS A 244 14.62 -26.85 -1.12
CA LYS A 244 15.82 -26.32 -1.80
C LYS A 244 16.58 -25.32 -0.92
N HIS A 245 15.88 -24.43 -0.21
CA HIS A 245 16.48 -23.49 0.72
C HIS A 245 17.19 -24.17 1.89
N LEU A 246 16.55 -25.14 2.54
CA LEU A 246 17.14 -25.88 3.66
C LEU A 246 18.41 -26.63 3.23
N LYS A 247 18.38 -27.27 2.05
CA LYS A 247 19.57 -27.93 1.48
C LYS A 247 20.69 -26.94 1.18
N ALA A 248 20.36 -25.76 0.64
CA ALA A 248 21.35 -24.71 0.37
C ALA A 248 21.93 -24.11 1.65
N LYS A 249 21.10 -23.95 2.69
CA LYS A 249 21.51 -23.48 4.01
C LYS A 249 22.49 -24.45 4.66
N ALA A 250 22.16 -25.74 4.68
CA ALA A 250 23.06 -26.77 5.21
C ALA A 250 24.42 -26.80 4.48
N LYS A 251 24.43 -26.65 3.14
CA LYS A 251 25.68 -26.56 2.37
C LYS A 251 26.50 -25.31 2.73
N ALA A 252 25.85 -24.15 2.83
CA ALA A 252 26.55 -22.90 3.15
C ALA A 252 27.10 -22.89 4.59
N GLU A 253 26.39 -23.51 5.53
CA GLU A 253 26.87 -23.69 6.91
C GLU A 253 28.05 -24.66 6.97
N ALA A 254 27.99 -25.78 6.24
CA ALA A 254 29.12 -26.71 6.14
C ALA A 254 30.35 -26.07 5.50
N GLU A 255 30.18 -25.28 4.42
CA GLU A 255 31.27 -24.54 3.78
C GLU A 255 31.82 -23.44 4.70
N ALA A 256 30.95 -22.73 5.43
CA ALA A 256 31.39 -21.73 6.39
C ALA A 256 32.15 -22.35 7.57
N ALA A 257 31.74 -23.52 8.06
CA ALA A 257 32.46 -24.27 9.10
C ALA A 257 33.83 -24.76 8.60
N ALA A 258 33.89 -25.30 7.38
CA ALA A 258 35.15 -25.73 6.77
C ALA A 258 36.11 -24.55 6.54
N ALA A 259 35.60 -23.38 6.10
CA ALA A 259 36.40 -22.17 5.92
C ALA A 259 36.86 -21.57 7.26
N ALA A 260 36.10 -21.73 8.34
CA ALA A 260 36.50 -21.32 9.67
C ALA A 260 37.63 -22.21 10.21
N ALA A 261 37.52 -23.54 10.07
CA ALA A 261 38.57 -24.47 10.47
C ALA A 261 39.89 -24.21 9.71
N ALA A 262 39.83 -23.99 8.40
CA ALA A 262 41.02 -23.70 7.60
C ALA A 262 41.68 -22.34 7.93
N ALA A 263 40.95 -21.41 8.55
CA ALA A 263 41.50 -20.11 8.92
C ALA A 263 42.25 -20.14 10.27
N GLU A 264 42.01 -21.14 11.12
CA GLU A 264 42.74 -21.29 12.40
C GLU A 264 44.15 -21.85 12.20
N ASP A 265 44.41 -22.57 11.10
CA ASP A 265 45.73 -23.18 10.82
C ASP A 265 46.76 -22.22 10.18
N GLU A 266 46.38 -21.00 9.78
CA GLU A 266 47.28 -20.04 9.11
C GLU A 266 47.84 -18.93 10.02
N ASP A 267 47.46 -18.85 11.30
CA ASP A 267 47.84 -17.73 12.20
C ASP A 267 49.16 -17.96 12.99
N ASP A 268 49.78 -19.15 12.89
CA ASP A 268 51.04 -19.48 13.58
C ASP A 268 52.30 -19.33 12.71
N ASN A 269 52.17 -18.90 11.46
CA ASN A 269 53.32 -18.58 10.60
C ASN A 269 53.61 -17.08 10.56
N ASP A 270 53.60 -16.46 11.75
CA ASP A 270 54.09 -15.10 11.98
C ASP A 270 55.64 -15.15 12.05
N ALA A 271 56.25 -15.62 10.97
CA ALA A 271 57.67 -15.44 10.76
C ALA A 271 57.91 -13.91 10.61
N PRO A 272 58.77 -13.30 11.45
CA PRO A 272 59.02 -11.86 11.40
C PRO A 272 59.56 -11.52 10.02
N SER A 273 58.69 -10.93 9.20
CA SER A 273 59.08 -10.45 7.89
C SER A 273 59.85 -9.15 8.09
N ASP A 274 61.13 -9.27 8.41
CA ASP A 274 62.17 -8.27 8.13
C ASP A 274 62.33 -8.15 6.61
N ILE A 275 61.23 -7.84 5.91
CA ILE A 275 61.26 -7.43 4.52
C ILE A 275 61.62 -5.94 4.60
N PRO A 276 62.84 -5.54 4.20
CA PRO A 276 63.20 -4.14 4.16
C PRO A 276 62.17 -3.43 3.27
N PRO A 277 61.73 -2.21 3.64
CA PRO A 277 60.69 -1.50 2.90
C PRO A 277 61.09 -1.45 1.43
N SER A 278 60.41 -2.25 0.61
CA SER A 278 60.62 -2.26 -0.83
C SER A 278 60.36 -0.84 -1.29
N ARG A 279 61.44 -0.14 -1.65
CA ARG A 279 61.44 1.23 -2.13
C ARG A 279 60.36 1.31 -3.21
N VAL A 280 59.25 1.94 -2.88
CA VAL A 280 58.15 2.17 -3.81
C VAL A 280 58.72 3.12 -4.86
N LEU A 281 59.21 2.57 -5.98
CA LEU A 281 59.65 3.37 -7.10
C LEU A 281 58.43 4.19 -7.52
N SER A 282 58.59 5.51 -7.43
CA SER A 282 57.55 6.47 -7.82
C SER A 282 57.15 6.16 -9.26
N SER A 283 55.87 6.34 -9.60
CA SER A 283 55.36 6.15 -10.97
C SER A 283 56.15 6.91 -12.04
N ARG A 284 56.96 7.91 -11.62
CA ARG A 284 57.88 8.66 -12.47
C ARG A 284 59.15 7.87 -12.85
N GLU A 285 59.73 7.09 -11.94
CA GLU A 285 60.90 6.23 -12.22
C GLU A 285 60.52 5.02 -13.09
N ALA A 286 59.32 4.46 -12.91
CA ALA A 286 58.84 3.35 -13.75
C ALA A 286 58.63 3.76 -15.23
N PHE A 287 58.40 5.05 -15.50
CA PHE A 287 58.16 5.56 -16.84
C PHE A 287 59.45 5.88 -17.62
N GLU A 288 60.56 6.17 -16.92
CA GLU A 288 61.87 6.39 -17.56
C GLU A 288 62.50 5.08 -18.03
N ILE A 289 62.30 3.98 -17.30
CA ILE A 289 62.86 2.66 -17.65
C ILE A 289 62.22 2.10 -18.94
N LEU A 290 60.97 2.43 -19.24
CA LEU A 290 60.27 1.92 -20.42
C LEU A 290 60.57 2.68 -21.71
N ASN A 291 61.17 3.88 -21.63
CA ASN A 291 61.47 4.72 -22.80
C ASN A 291 62.95 4.70 -23.22
N HIS A 292 63.79 3.88 -22.56
CA HIS A 292 65.20 3.70 -22.93
C HIS A 292 65.42 2.27 -23.45
N VAL A 293 64.83 1.98 -24.61
CA VAL A 293 65.20 0.82 -25.43
C VAL A 293 66.02 1.38 -26.61
N PRO A 294 67.29 0.96 -26.77
CA PRO A 294 68.18 1.45 -27.83
C PRO A 294 67.77 1.00 -29.23
#